data_AF-A0A369JFV6-F1
#
_entry.id   AF-A0A369JFV6-F1
#
_cell.length_a   1.000
_cell.length_b   1.000
_cell.length_c   1.000
_cell.angle_alpha   90.00
_cell.angle_beta   90.00
_cell.angle_gamma   90.00
#
_symmetry.space_group_name_H-M   'P 1'
#
loop_
_entity.id
_entity.type
_entity.pdbx_description
1 polymer ?
#
loop_
_entity_poly.entity_id
_entity_poly.type
_entity_poly.pdbx_seq_one_letter_code
_entity_poly.pdbx_strand_id
1 'polypeptide(L)'
;MNGLSRTLQWLKLPKKHSSCHIIVTPDPRKYPGFKRVRTGQHQFYLKFESVLNMDQYISYNPYFVVASNGGSPTLSRPLKSSNQPKGSEWIGIVDTSQKTPHSKTLREVLVDILDKFPNYELHSEKGVSEAIGDIEASLNPIATFEEAKDHGL
;
A
#
# COMPACT_ATOMS: atom_id res chain seq x y z
N MET A 1 -12.24 -8.12 -11.42
CA MET A 1 -11.30 -7.14 -10.80
C MET A 1 -10.99 -7.63 -9.39
N ASN A 2 -9.73 -7.91 -9.06
CA ASN A 2 -9.37 -8.45 -7.74
C ASN A 2 -9.26 -7.32 -6.69
N GLY A 3 -9.11 -7.68 -5.41
CA GLY A 3 -9.05 -6.69 -4.32
C GLY A 3 -7.91 -5.68 -4.47
N LEU A 4 -6.74 -6.12 -4.94
CA LEU A 4 -5.59 -5.26 -5.20
C LEU A 4 -5.90 -4.20 -6.28
N SER A 5 -6.45 -4.62 -7.42
CA SER A 5 -6.81 -3.70 -8.51
C SER A 5 -7.76 -2.60 -8.03
N ARG A 6 -8.70 -2.93 -7.14
CA ARG A 6 -9.63 -1.94 -6.56
C ARG A 6 -8.92 -0.94 -5.66
N THR A 7 -8.05 -1.41 -4.79
CA THR A 7 -7.23 -0.54 -3.93
C THR A 7 -6.32 0.37 -4.76
N LEU A 8 -5.73 -0.15 -5.84
CA LEU A 8 -4.86 0.60 -6.74
C LEU A 8 -5.58 1.63 -7.61
N GLN A 9 -6.86 1.42 -7.97
CA GLN A 9 -7.64 2.44 -8.67
C GLN A 9 -7.76 3.75 -7.87
N TRP A 10 -7.61 3.70 -6.54
CA TRP A 10 -7.58 4.91 -5.71
C TRP A 10 -6.45 5.88 -6.12
N LEU A 11 -5.34 5.38 -6.68
CA LEU A 11 -4.24 6.21 -7.17
C LEU A 11 -4.65 7.12 -8.34
N LYS A 12 -5.68 6.74 -9.10
CA LYS A 12 -6.21 7.52 -10.23
C LYS A 12 -7.10 8.69 -9.81
N LEU A 13 -7.52 8.74 -8.54
CA LEU A 13 -8.33 9.85 -8.07
C LEU A 13 -7.53 11.16 -8.15
N PRO A 14 -8.12 12.26 -8.63
CA PRO A 14 -7.41 13.51 -8.80
C PRO A 14 -6.94 14.04 -7.44
N LYS A 15 -5.62 13.99 -7.20
CA LYS A 15 -4.97 14.53 -6.01
C LYS A 15 -4.52 15.92 -6.35
N LYS A 16 -5.21 16.94 -5.82
CA LYS A 16 -4.98 18.31 -6.25
C LYS A 16 -3.52 18.72 -6.09
N HIS A 17 -2.84 18.40 -4.99
CA HIS A 17 -1.41 18.73 -4.77
C HIS A 17 -0.76 17.89 -3.65
N SER A 18 -1.30 16.71 -3.32
CA SER A 18 -0.89 15.97 -2.12
C SER A 18 0.04 14.80 -2.45
N SER A 19 1.06 14.64 -1.59
CA SER A 19 1.84 13.41 -1.52
C SER A 19 0.93 12.20 -1.40
N CYS A 20 1.30 11.09 -2.04
CA CYS A 20 0.70 9.79 -1.77
C CYS A 20 1.61 9.02 -0.83
N HIS A 21 0.99 8.38 0.15
CA HIS A 21 1.65 7.49 1.08
C HIS A 21 1.17 6.06 0.77
N ILE A 22 2.10 5.13 0.67
CA ILE A 22 1.82 3.70 0.75
C ILE A 22 2.17 3.25 2.17
N ILE A 23 1.23 2.57 2.82
CA ILE A 23 1.40 2.03 4.16
C ILE A 23 1.34 0.50 4.06
N VAL A 24 2.32 -0.18 4.64
CA VAL A 24 2.35 -1.64 4.73
C VAL A 24 2.50 -2.06 6.20
N THR A 25 1.69 -3.01 6.63
CA THR A 25 1.80 -3.60 7.97
C THR A 25 1.61 -5.13 7.97
N PRO A 26 2.46 -5.90 8.66
CA PRO A 26 3.61 -5.42 9.41
C PRO A 26 4.77 -5.02 8.46
N ASP A 27 5.78 -4.30 8.96
CA ASP A 27 6.98 -3.92 8.19
C ASP A 27 7.66 -5.20 7.62
N PRO A 28 7.65 -5.40 6.28
CA PRO A 28 8.17 -6.62 5.66
C PRO A 28 9.69 -6.77 5.83
N ARG A 29 10.41 -5.70 6.15
CA ARG A 29 11.85 -5.74 6.44
C ARG A 29 12.13 -6.38 7.80
N LYS A 30 11.21 -6.24 8.75
CA LYS A 30 11.37 -6.71 10.14
C LYS A 30 10.58 -7.97 10.44
N TYR A 31 9.43 -8.16 9.81
CA TYR A 31 8.47 -9.20 10.18
C TYR A 31 8.12 -10.12 9.00
N PRO A 32 7.83 -11.41 9.26
CA PRO A 32 7.41 -12.35 8.24
C PRO A 32 5.96 -12.13 7.75
N GLY A 33 5.19 -11.28 8.42
CA GLY A 33 3.75 -11.09 8.22
C GLY A 33 2.94 -11.60 9.41
N PHE A 34 1.67 -11.23 9.50
CA PHE A 34 0.75 -11.79 10.49
C PHE A 34 0.41 -13.23 10.11
N LYS A 35 0.60 -14.17 11.05
CA LYS A 35 0.26 -15.57 10.82
C LYS A 35 -1.25 -15.77 10.91
N ARG A 36 -1.87 -16.26 9.84
CA ARG A 36 -3.30 -16.60 9.79
C ARG A 36 -3.56 -17.85 10.62
N VAL A 37 -4.49 -17.77 11.58
CA VAL A 37 -4.79 -18.88 12.50
C VAL A 37 -5.24 -20.15 11.77
N ARG A 38 -6.06 -20.02 10.72
CA ARG A 38 -6.65 -21.17 10.03
C ARG A 38 -5.72 -21.84 9.02
N THR A 39 -4.95 -21.06 8.28
CA THR A 39 -4.12 -21.59 7.17
C THR A 39 -2.64 -21.65 7.51
N GLY A 40 -2.20 -20.98 8.57
CA GLY A 40 -0.78 -20.83 8.92
C GLY A 40 0.01 -19.91 7.98
N GLN A 41 -0.60 -19.40 6.91
CA GLN A 41 0.03 -18.49 5.96
C GLN A 41 0.31 -17.13 6.59
N HIS A 42 1.31 -16.44 6.07
CA HIS A 42 1.58 -15.06 6.46
C HIS A 42 0.78 -14.08 5.61
N GLN A 43 0.38 -12.98 6.24
CA GLN A 43 -0.41 -11.92 5.65
C GLN A 43 0.18 -10.55 5.97
N PHE A 44 0.15 -9.68 4.97
CA PHE A 44 0.42 -8.26 5.09
C PHE A 44 -0.86 -7.49 4.78
N TYR A 45 -0.90 -6.22 5.17
CA TYR A 45 -1.94 -5.28 4.84
C TYR A 45 -1.32 -4.07 4.17
N LEU A 46 -2.00 -3.57 3.14
CA LEU A 46 -1.56 -2.43 2.36
C LEU A 46 -2.69 -1.39 2.26
N LYS A 47 -2.32 -0.12 2.33
CA LYS A 47 -3.23 1.02 2.15
C LYS A 47 -2.52 2.17 1.44
N PHE A 48 -3.27 2.99 0.72
CA PHE A 48 -2.81 4.27 0.18
C PHE A 48 -3.54 5.43 0.86
N GLU A 49 -2.81 6.50 1.20
CA GLU A 49 -3.39 7.71 1.77
C GLU A 49 -2.81 8.98 1.17
N SER A 50 -3.61 10.04 1.16
CA SER A 50 -3.20 11.38 0.72
C SER A 50 -2.74 12.27 1.88
N VAL A 51 -3.08 11.87 3.11
CA VAL A 51 -2.73 12.56 4.35
C VAL A 51 -2.38 11.50 5.38
N LEU A 52 -1.14 11.51 5.85
CA LEU A 52 -0.65 10.56 6.85
C LEU A 52 -0.87 11.10 8.27
N ASN A 53 -1.63 10.37 9.09
CA ASN A 53 -1.74 10.64 10.53
C ASN A 53 -0.92 9.61 11.34
N MET A 54 0.37 9.89 11.52
CA MET A 54 1.30 8.95 12.18
C MET A 54 0.84 8.55 13.59
N ASP A 55 0.28 9.47 14.38
CA ASP A 55 -0.15 9.20 15.75
C ASP A 55 -1.29 8.18 15.80
N GLN A 56 -2.19 8.21 14.80
CA GLN A 56 -3.22 7.19 14.65
C GLN A 56 -2.57 5.83 14.41
N TYR A 57 -1.69 5.70 13.41
CA TYR A 57 -1.07 4.42 13.11
C TYR A 57 -0.24 3.86 14.28
N ILE A 58 0.55 4.71 14.95
CA ILE A 58 1.39 4.29 16.08
C ILE A 58 0.52 3.78 17.24
N SER A 59 -0.61 4.42 17.52
CA SER A 59 -1.49 4.03 18.63
C SER A 59 -2.23 2.70 18.38
N TYR A 60 -2.56 2.38 17.12
CA TYR A 60 -3.24 1.14 16.77
C TYR A 60 -2.28 -0.03 16.47
N ASN A 61 -1.18 0.23 15.76
CA ASN A 61 -0.24 -0.79 15.35
C ASN A 61 1.14 -0.19 15.06
N PRO A 62 2.12 -0.26 15.97
CA PRO A 62 3.43 0.36 15.78
C PRO A 62 4.31 -0.37 14.75
N TYR A 63 3.85 -1.47 14.16
CA TYR A 63 4.66 -2.34 13.30
C TYR A 63 4.47 -2.07 11.81
N PHE A 64 4.29 -0.82 11.38
CA PHE A 64 4.08 -0.47 9.98
C PHE A 64 5.30 0.24 9.37
N VAL A 65 5.32 0.31 8.05
CA VAL A 65 6.26 1.12 7.27
C VAL A 65 5.49 1.98 6.28
N VAL A 66 6.00 3.18 6.03
CA VAL A 66 5.43 4.13 5.07
C VAL A 66 6.48 4.49 4.04
N ALA A 67 6.11 4.48 2.77
CA ALA A 67 6.84 5.15 1.71
C ALA A 67 5.96 6.25 1.11
N SER A 68 6.56 7.37 0.73
CA SER A 68 5.82 8.55 0.27
C SER A 68 6.38 9.02 -1.06
N ASN A 69 5.49 9.33 -2.01
CA ASN A 69 5.87 10.03 -3.22
C ASN A 69 5.56 11.52 -3.03
N GLY A 70 6.55 12.39 -3.24
CA GLY A 70 6.42 13.84 -3.02
C GLY A 70 7.50 14.39 -2.11
N GLY A 71 8.34 15.25 -2.67
CA GLY A 71 9.34 16.02 -1.95
C GLY A 71 8.70 17.09 -1.06
N SER A 72 9.25 17.21 0.15
CA SER A 72 8.99 18.17 1.24
C SER A 72 7.51 18.53 1.52
N PRO A 73 7.01 18.43 2.76
CA PRO A 73 5.66 18.84 3.10
C PRO A 73 5.52 20.35 2.83
N THR A 74 4.95 20.73 1.69
CA THR A 74 4.41 22.08 1.55
C THR A 74 3.21 22.11 2.47
N LEU A 75 3.33 22.85 3.57
CA LEU A 75 2.26 23.16 4.53
C LEU A 75 1.04 23.66 3.76
N SER A 76 0.21 22.73 3.30
CA SER A 76 -0.97 23.05 2.53
C SER A 76 -2.05 23.35 3.55
N ARG A 77 -2.45 24.63 3.61
CA ARG A 77 -3.65 25.10 4.31
C ARG A 77 -4.78 24.07 4.14
N PRO A 78 -5.57 23.79 5.18
CA PRO A 78 -6.70 22.86 5.07
C PRO A 78 -7.68 23.41 4.03
N LEU A 79 -7.64 22.84 2.82
CA LEU A 79 -8.64 23.10 1.80
C LEU A 79 -9.93 22.43 2.26
N LYS A 80 -11.03 23.20 2.14
CA LYS A 80 -12.42 22.85 2.46
C LYS A 80 -12.70 21.37 2.24
N SER A 81 -13.44 20.76 3.17
CA SER A 81 -13.85 19.34 3.17
C SER A 81 -14.22 18.86 1.77
N SER A 82 -13.25 18.20 1.13
CA SER A 82 -13.52 17.42 -0.07
C SER A 82 -14.26 16.17 0.38
N ASN A 83 -15.38 15.84 -0.28
CA ASN A 83 -16.09 14.57 -0.09
C ASN A 83 -15.29 13.37 -0.64
N GLN A 84 -14.05 13.58 -1.11
CA GLN A 84 -13.21 12.48 -1.58
C GLN A 84 -12.60 11.70 -0.41
N PRO A 85 -12.57 10.36 -0.52
CA PRO A 85 -11.93 9.52 0.49
C PRO A 85 -10.44 9.86 0.58
N LYS A 86 -9.99 10.17 1.79
CA LYS A 86 -8.59 10.57 2.08
C LYS A 86 -7.58 9.42 1.90
N GLY A 87 -8.07 8.19 1.78
CA GLY A 87 -7.30 6.99 1.53
C GLY A 87 -8.12 5.87 0.91
N SER A 88 -7.43 4.82 0.46
CA SER A 88 -8.04 3.56 0.06
C SER A 88 -8.52 2.77 1.27
N GLU A 89 -9.36 1.76 1.04
CA GLU A 89 -9.55 0.70 2.02
C GLU A 89 -8.27 -0.13 2.20
N TRP A 90 -8.15 -0.80 3.35
CA TRP A 90 -7.10 -1.79 3.57
C TRP A 90 -7.32 -3.02 2.69
N ILE A 91 -6.23 -3.53 2.11
CA ILE A 91 -6.23 -4.82 1.43
C ILE A 91 -5.30 -5.79 2.13
N GLY A 92 -5.81 -6.99 2.39
CA GLY A 92 -5.01 -8.12 2.85
C GLY A 92 -4.26 -8.76 1.68
N ILE A 93 -2.95 -8.92 1.82
CA ILE A 93 -2.05 -9.58 0.88
C ILE A 93 -1.56 -10.86 1.54
N VAL A 94 -2.04 -12.00 1.08
CA VAL A 94 -1.75 -13.31 1.66
C VAL A 94 -0.67 -14.01 0.84
N ASP A 95 0.37 -14.47 1.53
CA ASP A 95 1.47 -15.22 0.93
C ASP A 95 1.01 -16.59 0.43
N THR A 96 1.16 -16.83 -0.87
CA THR A 96 0.84 -18.13 -1.49
C THR A 96 2.01 -19.12 -1.42
N SER A 97 3.14 -18.74 -0.82
CA SER A 97 4.41 -19.47 -0.84
C SER A 97 5.02 -19.64 -2.24
N GLN A 98 4.42 -19.04 -3.26
CA GLN A 98 5.00 -18.95 -4.59
C GLN A 98 6.10 -17.90 -4.62
N LYS A 99 7.04 -18.06 -5.55
CA LYS A 99 8.10 -17.09 -5.81
C LYS A 99 7.88 -16.44 -7.17
N THR A 100 8.37 -15.23 -7.32
CA THR A 100 8.40 -14.58 -8.65
C THR A 100 9.31 -15.36 -9.61
N PRO A 101 9.26 -15.09 -10.93
CA PRO A 101 10.22 -15.66 -11.88
C PRO A 101 11.69 -15.42 -11.50
N HIS A 102 11.96 -14.35 -10.73
CA HIS A 102 13.28 -14.02 -10.19
C HIS A 102 13.54 -14.61 -8.79
N SER A 103 12.77 -15.61 -8.38
CA SER A 103 12.88 -16.29 -7.08
C SER A 103 12.65 -15.40 -5.84
N LYS A 104 11.99 -14.24 -5.99
CA LYS A 104 11.67 -13.37 -4.86
C LYS A 104 10.43 -13.85 -4.12
N THR A 105 10.48 -13.76 -2.80
CA THR A 105 9.37 -13.98 -1.86
C THR A 105 8.43 -12.77 -1.82
N LEU A 106 7.23 -12.94 -1.25
CA LEU A 106 6.30 -11.83 -1.04
C LEU A 106 6.94 -10.68 -0.25
N ARG A 107 7.74 -10.98 0.77
CA ARG A 107 8.43 -9.97 1.59
C ARG A 107 9.38 -9.12 0.77
N GLU A 108 10.23 -9.76 -0.02
CA GLU A 108 11.19 -9.08 -0.88
C GLU A 108 10.49 -8.21 -1.91
N VAL A 109 9.38 -8.69 -2.49
CA VAL A 109 8.57 -7.90 -3.41
C VAL A 109 7.92 -6.69 -2.73
N LEU A 110 7.39 -6.84 -1.52
CA LEU A 110 6.84 -5.70 -0.78
C LEU A 110 7.92 -4.67 -0.44
N VAL A 111 9.14 -5.11 -0.12
CA VAL A 111 10.29 -4.21 0.07
C VAL A 111 10.66 -3.49 -1.23
N ASP A 112 10.75 -4.20 -2.35
CA ASP A 112 11.03 -3.58 -3.66
C ASP A 112 9.97 -2.53 -4.01
N ILE A 113 8.68 -2.83 -3.74
CA ILE A 113 7.58 -1.88 -3.98
C ILE A 113 7.77 -0.64 -3.10
N LEU A 114 8.05 -0.80 -1.81
CA LEU A 114 8.28 0.31 -0.90
C LEU A 114 9.49 1.17 -1.30
N ASP A 115 10.55 0.56 -1.81
CA ASP A 115 11.76 1.25 -2.25
C ASP A 115 11.55 2.00 -3.58
N LYS A 116 10.77 1.41 -4.49
CA LYS A 116 10.42 2.04 -5.77
C LYS A 116 9.38 3.14 -5.63
N PHE A 117 8.43 2.99 -4.71
CA PHE A 117 7.23 3.82 -4.63
C PHE A 117 7.49 5.34 -4.61
N PRO A 118 8.47 5.86 -3.84
CA PRO A 118 8.79 7.29 -3.83
C PRO A 118 9.17 7.87 -5.21
N ASN A 119 9.63 7.02 -6.14
CA ASN A 119 10.13 7.43 -7.44
C ASN A 119 9.03 7.48 -8.52
N TYR A 120 7.80 7.02 -8.23
CA TYR A 120 6.72 7.13 -9.20
C TYR A 120 6.19 8.57 -9.30
N GLU A 121 5.99 9.01 -10.55
CA GLU A 121 5.43 10.31 -10.89
C GLU A 121 3.88 10.30 -10.77
N LEU A 122 3.34 10.18 -9.56
CA LEU A 122 1.88 10.03 -9.35
C LEU A 122 1.06 11.31 -9.61
N HIS A 123 1.69 12.39 -10.08
CA HIS A 123 0.99 13.57 -10.60
C HIS A 123 0.73 13.50 -12.10
N SER A 124 1.23 12.47 -12.79
CA SER A 124 0.96 12.22 -14.20
C SER A 124 0.11 10.94 -14.36
N GLU A 125 -0.79 10.93 -15.33
CA GLU A 125 -1.57 9.72 -15.65
C GLU A 125 -0.67 8.54 -16.03
N LYS A 126 0.46 8.84 -16.69
CA LYS A 126 1.48 7.85 -17.06
C LYS A 126 2.13 7.25 -15.81
N GLY A 127 2.62 8.07 -14.89
CA GLY A 127 3.27 7.59 -13.66
C GLY A 127 2.32 6.85 -12.73
N VAL A 128 1.04 7.25 -12.67
CA VAL A 128 0.00 6.46 -11.98
C VAL A 128 -0.21 5.10 -12.65
N SER A 129 -0.31 5.06 -13.98
CA SER A 129 -0.52 3.82 -14.72
C SER A 129 0.68 2.87 -14.58
N GLU A 130 1.89 3.41 -14.61
CA GLU A 130 3.14 2.67 -14.36
C GLU A 130 3.18 2.10 -12.95
N ALA A 131 2.88 2.90 -11.92
CA ALA A 131 2.85 2.44 -10.54
C ALA A 131 1.82 1.31 -10.33
N ILE A 132 0.62 1.44 -10.90
CA ILE A 132 -0.41 0.39 -10.83
C ILE A 132 0.08 -0.87 -11.52
N GLY A 133 0.57 -0.76 -12.76
CA GLY A 133 1.05 -1.88 -13.54
C GLY A 133 2.18 -2.64 -12.85
N ASP A 134 3.18 -1.92 -12.33
CA ASP A 134 4.32 -2.50 -11.63
C ASP A 134 3.91 -3.23 -10.35
N ILE A 135 3.02 -2.64 -9.53
CA ILE A 135 2.55 -3.26 -8.29
C ILE A 135 1.71 -4.51 -8.59
N GLU A 136 0.80 -4.44 -9.57
CA GLU A 136 -0.01 -5.59 -9.98
C GLU A 136 0.86 -6.72 -10.55
N ALA A 137 1.78 -6.41 -11.46
CA ALA A 137 2.67 -7.40 -12.05
C ALA A 137 3.58 -8.08 -11.01
N SER A 138 3.97 -7.34 -9.97
CA SER A 138 4.83 -7.85 -8.90
C SER A 138 4.07 -8.74 -7.91
N LEU A 139 2.84 -8.38 -7.54
CA LEU A 139 2.08 -9.08 -6.48
C LEU A 139 1.17 -10.19 -6.99
N ASN A 140 0.50 -10.01 -8.13
CA ASN A 140 -0.47 -10.98 -8.65
C ASN A 140 0.07 -12.42 -8.79
N PRO A 141 1.34 -12.65 -9.18
CA PRO A 141 1.86 -14.01 -9.33
C PRO A 141 2.10 -14.74 -8.00
N ILE A 142 2.22 -14.02 -6.88
CA ILE A 142 2.72 -14.58 -5.61
C ILE A 142 1.79 -14.37 -4.41
N ALA A 143 0.72 -13.60 -4.58
CA ALA A 143 -0.21 -13.26 -3.52
C ALA A 143 -1.67 -13.47 -3.92
N THR A 144 -2.50 -13.78 -2.91
CA THR A 144 -3.95 -13.62 -3.02
C THR A 144 -4.39 -12.39 -2.22
N PHE A 145 -5.52 -11.82 -2.64
CA PHE A 145 -6.00 -10.54 -2.11
C PHE A 145 -7.37 -10.71 -1.47
N GLU A 146 -7.47 -10.28 -0.22
CA GLU A 146 -8.70 -10.37 0.57
C GLU A 146 -9.07 -8.98 1.07
N GLU A 147 -10.36 -8.63 0.97
CA GLU A 147 -10.87 -7.42 1.62
C GLU A 147 -10.61 -7.52 3.13
N ALA A 148 -9.97 -6.50 3.68
CA ALA A 148 -9.79 -6.40 5.13
C ALA A 148 -11.13 -5.95 5.75
N LYS A 149 -12.07 -6.88 5.91
CA LYS A 149 -13.27 -6.64 6.71
C LYS A 149 -12.84 -6.47 8.17
N ASP A 150 -12.97 -5.26 8.69
CA ASP A 150 -12.67 -4.91 10.07
C ASP A 150 -11.25 -5.27 10.54
N HIS A 151 -10.23 -4.83 9.78
CA HIS A 151 -9.06 -4.35 10.51
C HIS A 151 -9.49 -3.03 11.15
N GLY A 152 -9.87 -3.10 12.42
CA GLY A 152 -10.12 -1.93 13.28
C GLY A 152 -8.83 -1.14 13.51
N LEU A 153 -8.28 -0.60 12.41
CA LEU A 153 -7.21 0.38 12.30
C LEU A 153 -7.84 1.75 12.00
#